data_AF-A0A495VKU6-F1
#
_entry.id   AF-A0A495VKU6-F1
#
_cell.length_a   1.000
_cell.length_b   1.000
_cell.length_c   1.000
_cell.angle_alpha   90.00
_cell.angle_beta   90.00
_cell.angle_gamma   90.00
#
_symmetry.space_group_name_H-M   'P 1'
#
loop_
_entity.id
_entity.type
_entity.pdbx_description
1 polymer ?
#
loop_
_entity_poly.entity_id
_entity_poly.type
_entity_poly.pdbx_seq_one_letter_code
_entity_poly.pdbx_strand_id
1 'polypeptide(L)'
;MANKRELKKEINFISNELIAECLFNKLYIKNSDPQKIDELLSRIINCQDDFLRRVNTPDGKENPKLVKKYYKSLIQSFDNKIGEILKELGELNK
;
A
#
# COMPACT_ATOMS: atom_id res chain seq x y z
N MET A 1 -6.93 21.33 -4.17
CA MET A 1 -6.83 19.85 -4.04
C MET A 1 -5.55 19.46 -3.29
N ALA A 2 -5.42 19.87 -2.01
CA ALA A 2 -4.27 19.45 -1.18
C ALA A 2 -4.33 17.95 -0.86
N ASN A 3 -5.53 17.46 -0.51
CA ASN A 3 -5.79 16.08 -0.09
C ASN A 3 -5.38 15.01 -1.13
N LYS A 4 -5.65 15.20 -2.44
CA LYS A 4 -5.26 14.19 -3.47
C LYS A 4 -3.75 14.06 -3.60
N ARG A 5 -3.03 15.18 -3.59
CA ARG A 5 -1.57 15.19 -3.71
C ARG A 5 -0.92 14.61 -2.47
N GLU A 6 -1.44 14.95 -1.29
CA GLU A 6 -1.03 14.39 0.00
C GLU A 6 -1.27 12.88 0.05
N LEU A 7 -2.47 12.42 -0.30
CA LEU A 7 -2.80 10.99 -0.31
C LEU A 7 -1.88 10.17 -1.20
N LYS A 8 -1.52 10.67 -2.40
CA LYS A 8 -0.51 10.01 -3.24
C LYS A 8 0.86 9.93 -2.59
N LYS A 9 1.28 11.01 -1.90
CA LYS A 9 2.55 11.03 -1.19
C LYS A 9 2.54 10.02 -0.04
N GLU A 10 1.45 9.93 0.71
CA GLU A 10 1.28 8.96 1.79
C GLU A 10 1.30 7.52 1.27
N ILE A 11 0.55 7.21 0.21
CA ILE A 11 0.57 5.88 -0.43
C ILE A 11 1.99 5.52 -0.87
N ASN A 12 2.70 6.44 -1.53
CA ASN A 12 4.08 6.21 -1.95
C ASN A 12 5.03 6.03 -0.78
N PHE A 13 4.92 6.88 0.24
CA PHE A 13 5.76 6.81 1.42
C PHE A 13 5.61 5.46 2.11
N ILE A 14 4.38 5.07 2.44
CA ILE A 14 4.10 3.80 3.14
C ILE A 14 4.53 2.60 2.29
N SER A 15 4.24 2.59 0.99
CA SER A 15 4.62 1.48 0.11
C SER A 15 6.15 1.37 -0.02
N ASN A 16 6.86 2.50 -0.11
CA ASN A 16 8.32 2.52 -0.21
C ASN A 16 8.98 2.02 1.08
N GLU A 17 8.45 2.39 2.26
CA GLU A 17 8.94 1.87 3.54
C GLU A 17 8.78 0.34 3.62
N LEU A 18 7.63 -0.19 3.19
CA LEU A 18 7.40 -1.64 3.14
C LEU A 18 8.32 -2.35 2.13
N ILE A 19 8.58 -1.74 0.98
CA ILE A 19 9.53 -2.26 -0.02
C ILE A 19 10.94 -2.30 0.59
N ALA A 20 11.38 -1.23 1.24
CA ALA A 20 12.68 -1.16 1.88
C ALA A 20 12.82 -2.25 2.96
N GLU A 21 11.78 -2.44 3.77
CA GLU A 21 11.72 -3.50 4.77
C GLU A 21 11.80 -4.89 4.14
N CYS A 22 11.04 -5.17 3.08
CA CYS A 22 11.12 -6.45 2.35
C CYS A 22 12.54 -6.70 1.81
N LEU A 23 13.15 -5.68 1.19
CA LEU A 23 14.52 -5.79 0.69
C LEU A 23 15.54 -6.01 1.81
N PHE A 24 15.37 -5.34 2.95
CA PHE A 24 16.22 -5.55 4.13
C PHE A 24 16.13 -6.99 4.62
N ASN A 25 14.90 -7.51 4.78
CA ASN A 25 14.67 -8.90 5.19
C ASN A 25 15.27 -9.91 4.21
N LYS A 26 15.19 -9.64 2.90
CA LYS A 26 15.77 -10.51 1.87
C LYS A 26 17.29 -10.52 1.89
N LEU A 27 17.92 -9.36 2.10
CA LEU A 27 19.36 -9.19 1.95
C LEU A 27 20.14 -9.51 3.24
N TYR A 28 19.52 -9.31 4.40
CA TYR A 28 20.23 -9.34 5.69
C TYR A 28 19.74 -10.41 6.67
N ILE A 29 18.53 -10.96 6.51
CA ILE A 29 18.04 -12.05 7.38
C ILE A 29 18.33 -13.41 6.75
N LYS A 30 19.19 -14.20 7.41
CA LYS A 30 19.68 -15.50 6.89
C LYS A 30 18.62 -16.61 6.82
N ASN A 31 17.53 -16.49 7.57
CA ASN A 31 16.48 -17.51 7.66
C ASN A 31 15.21 -17.14 6.88
N SER A 32 15.23 -16.03 6.13
CA SER A 32 14.06 -15.61 5.37
C SER A 32 13.95 -16.39 4.06
N ASP A 33 12.71 -16.68 3.65
CA ASP A 33 12.42 -17.34 2.37
C ASP A 33 12.41 -16.28 1.25
N PRO A 34 13.43 -16.24 0.37
CA PRO A 34 13.56 -15.17 -0.62
C PRO A 34 12.40 -15.15 -1.62
N GLN A 35 11.78 -16.30 -1.90
CA GLN A 35 10.66 -16.39 -2.83
C GLN A 35 9.41 -15.75 -2.24
N LYS A 36 9.10 -16.05 -0.97
CA LYS A 36 7.97 -15.42 -0.27
C LYS A 36 8.15 -13.92 -0.13
N ILE A 37 9.37 -13.45 0.09
CA ILE A 37 9.65 -12.01 0.12
C ILE A 37 9.44 -11.38 -1.26
N ASP A 38 9.85 -12.05 -2.35
CA ASP A 38 9.61 -11.54 -3.72
C ASP A 38 8.13 -11.49 -4.08
N GLU A 39 7.34 -12.47 -3.63
CA GLU A 39 5.88 -12.45 -3.77
C GLU A 39 5.26 -11.29 -2.99
N LEU A 40 5.70 -11.06 -1.74
CA LEU A 40 5.22 -9.95 -0.91
C LEU A 40 5.60 -8.60 -1.51
N LEU A 41 6.84 -8.46 -2.01
CA LEU A 41 7.33 -7.27 -2.69
C LEU A 41 6.50 -6.96 -3.93
N SER A 42 6.22 -7.96 -4.75
CA SER A 42 5.37 -7.84 -5.94
C SER A 42 3.95 -7.39 -5.57
N ARG A 43 3.40 -7.93 -4.48
CA ARG A 43 2.09 -7.55 -3.96
C ARG A 43 2.05 -6.10 -3.48
N ILE A 44 3.10 -5.61 -2.80
CA ILE A 44 3.21 -4.21 -2.37
C ILE A 44 3.25 -3.27 -3.58
N ILE A 45 4.06 -3.57 -4.59
CA ILE A 45 4.18 -2.76 -5.80
C ILE A 45 2.84 -2.70 -6.55
N ASN A 46 2.16 -3.84 -6.69
CA ASN A 46 0.84 -3.90 -7.32
C ASN A 46 -0.22 -3.12 -6.53
N CYS A 47 -0.18 -3.20 -5.19
CA CYS A 47 -1.03 -2.40 -4.31
C CYS A 47 -0.80 -0.90 -4.53
N GLN A 48 0.47 -0.46 -4.52
CA GLN A 48 0.84 0.92 -4.75
C GLN A 48 0.28 1.45 -6.09
N ASP A 49 0.49 0.73 -7.19
CA ASP A 49 0.00 1.15 -8.51
C ASP A 49 -1.54 1.21 -8.55
N ASP A 50 -2.25 0.21 -8.04
CA ASP A 50 -3.72 0.20 -7.99
C ASP A 50 -4.26 1.42 -7.22
N PHE A 51 -3.76 1.66 -6.01
CA PHE A 51 -4.25 2.76 -5.19
C PHE A 51 -3.88 4.12 -5.79
N LEU A 52 -2.70 4.29 -6.39
CA LEU A 52 -2.36 5.53 -7.12
C LEU A 52 -3.28 5.80 -8.31
N ARG A 53 -3.68 4.76 -9.06
CA ARG A 53 -4.66 4.85 -10.14
C ARG A 53 -6.04 5.24 -9.60
N ARG A 54 -6.50 4.57 -8.54
CA ARG A 54 -7.80 4.83 -7.90
C ARG A 54 -7.92 6.22 -7.30
N VAL A 55 -6.83 6.79 -6.77
CA VAL A 55 -6.79 8.19 -6.33
C VAL A 55 -7.07 9.16 -7.49
N ASN A 56 -6.74 8.78 -8.74
CA ASN A 56 -7.03 9.62 -9.91
C ASN A 56 -8.46 9.54 -10.42
N THR A 57 -9.21 8.52 -10.03
CA THR A 57 -10.50 8.18 -10.64
C THR A 57 -11.60 8.09 -9.57
N PRO A 58 -12.00 9.22 -8.94
CA PRO A 58 -13.06 9.20 -7.95
C PRO A 58 -14.44 8.95 -8.58
N ASP A 59 -15.26 8.16 -7.90
CA ASP A 59 -16.65 7.89 -8.26
C ASP A 59 -17.54 9.11 -8.03
N GLY A 60 -18.52 9.32 -8.92
CA GLY A 60 -19.55 10.35 -8.76
C GLY A 60 -18.98 11.76 -8.74
N LYS A 61 -18.15 12.12 -9.73
CA LYS A 61 -17.46 13.42 -9.87
C LYS A 61 -18.41 14.63 -9.73
N GLU A 62 -19.67 14.46 -10.10
CA GLU A 62 -20.72 15.48 -10.02
C GLU A 62 -21.31 15.68 -8.61
N ASN A 63 -21.05 14.77 -7.66
CA ASN A 63 -21.61 14.81 -6.30
C ASN A 63 -20.53 14.86 -5.22
N PRO A 64 -20.31 16.03 -4.57
CA PRO A 64 -19.30 16.20 -3.54
C PRO A 64 -19.40 15.21 -2.35
N LYS A 65 -20.62 14.78 -1.99
CA LYS A 65 -20.82 13.81 -0.90
C LYS A 65 -20.31 12.42 -1.30
N LEU A 66 -20.53 12.02 -2.55
CA LEU A 66 -20.05 10.74 -3.07
C LEU A 66 -18.52 10.74 -3.19
N VAL A 67 -17.93 11.83 -3.69
CA VAL A 67 -16.47 11.98 -3.76
C VAL A 67 -15.82 11.87 -2.38
N LYS A 68 -16.39 12.53 -1.35
CA LYS A 68 -15.88 12.43 0.02
C LYS A 68 -15.99 10.99 0.57
N LYS A 69 -17.11 10.32 0.33
CA LYS A 69 -17.32 8.92 0.74
C LYS A 69 -16.33 7.99 0.04
N TYR A 70 -16.08 8.19 -1.25
CA TYR A 70 -15.13 7.43 -2.05
C TYR A 70 -13.72 7.48 -1.44
N TYR A 71 -13.18 8.69 -1.20
CA TYR A 71 -11.84 8.83 -0.63
C TYR A 71 -11.72 8.23 0.77
N LYS A 72 -12.74 8.37 1.62
CA LYS A 72 -12.76 7.72 2.94
C LYS A 72 -12.68 6.19 2.82
N SER A 73 -13.43 5.61 1.89
CA SER A 73 -13.40 4.16 1.64
C SER A 73 -12.06 3.71 1.04
N LEU A 74 -11.48 4.54 0.19
CA LEU A 74 -10.19 4.28 -0.45
C LEU A 74 -9.07 4.20 0.60
N ILE A 75 -9.01 5.18 1.52
CA ILE A 75 -8.04 5.19 2.62
C ILE A 75 -8.23 3.95 3.50
N GLN A 76 -9.46 3.65 3.94
CA GLN A 76 -9.73 2.46 4.75
C GLN A 76 -9.32 1.15 4.05
N SER A 77 -9.55 1.07 2.74
CA SER A 77 -9.16 -0.11 1.96
C SER A 77 -7.63 -0.25 1.88
N PHE A 78 -6.92 0.88 1.75
CA PHE A 78 -5.47 0.90 1.75
C PHE A 78 -4.92 0.47 3.11
N ASP A 79 -5.41 1.05 4.20
CA ASP A 79 -5.00 0.72 5.57
C ASP A 79 -5.20 -0.77 5.88
N ASN A 80 -6.33 -1.34 5.48
CA ASN A 80 -6.59 -2.78 5.63
C ASN A 80 -5.55 -3.61 4.87
N LYS A 81 -5.19 -3.19 3.64
CA LYS A 81 -4.22 -3.92 2.82
C LYS A 81 -2.81 -3.85 3.39
N ILE A 82 -2.43 -2.68 3.92
CA ILE A 82 -1.17 -2.49 4.64
C ILE A 82 -1.14 -3.36 5.91
N GLY A 83 -2.24 -3.43 6.65
CA GLY A 83 -2.38 -4.30 7.81
C GLY A 83 -2.18 -5.79 7.48
N GLU A 84 -2.73 -6.26 6.37
CA GLU A 84 -2.46 -7.63 5.87
C GLU A 84 -0.98 -7.85 5.58
N ILE A 85 -0.34 -6.93 4.86
CA ILE A 85 1.07 -7.02 4.47
C ILE A 85 1.99 -7.01 5.70
N LEU A 86 1.72 -6.13 6.67
CA LEU A 86 2.49 -6.06 7.91
C LEU A 86 2.37 -7.34 8.74
N LYS A 87 1.18 -7.95 8.78
CA LYS A 87 0.98 -9.22 9.47
C LYS A 87 1.79 -10.33 8.82
N GLU A 88 1.74 -10.43 7.48
CA GLU A 88 2.50 -11.41 6.70
C GLU A 88 4.01 -11.23 6.89
N LEU A 89 4.50 -9.99 6.82
CA LEU A 89 5.91 -9.66 7.08
C LEU A 89 6.34 -10.05 8.51
N GLY A 90 5.48 -9.80 9.50
CA GLY A 90 5.74 -10.20 10.89
C GLY A 90 5.72 -11.72 11.11
N GLU A 91 5.06 -12.49 10.24
CA GLU A 91 5.09 -13.96 10.26
C GLU A 91 6.35 -14.50 9.56
N LEU A 92 6.86 -13.82 8.53
CA LEU A 92 8.09 -14.18 7.82
C LEU A 92 9.38 -13.91 8.62
N ASN A 93 9.33 -12.98 9.57
CA ASN A 93 10.46 -12.58 10.41
C ASN A 93 10.56 -13.33 11.75
N LYS A 94 9.69 -14.31 11.99
CA LYS A 94 9.74 -15.21 13.16
C LYS A 94 10.59 -16.44 12.87
#